data_AF-A0A168NYI4-F1
#
_entry.id   AF-A0A168NYI4-F1
#
_cell.length_a   1.000
_cell.length_b   1.000
_cell.length_c   1.000
_cell.angle_alpha   90.00
_cell.angle_beta   90.00
_cell.angle_gamma   90.00
#
_symmetry.space_group_name_H-M   'P 1'
#
loop_
_entity.id
_entity.type
_entity.pdbx_description
1 polymer ?
#
loop_
_entity_poly.entity_id
_entity_poly.type
_entity_poly.pdbx_seq_one_letter_code
_entity_poly.pdbx_strand_id
1 'polypeptide(L)'
;MTDSFYTLPTHNSYVGDPSLTRYHSSQLDYDVFGASVTRNAIPEQMGFAGKVMLIVLGQLVTTLCFTVILQYIQLTWQGLSVLTWWIPLIPCGLAAILIIWQLWAFYFQLVVPARIILLCLFSCLSSFIVGEIVVTFCYDEGVLLMNLIGSGILAFCCYTLQHKFKFSGPTPWFFGMAAICLSSSGLRLWFDLDALEILAPIGLAGLICTYVLLDLYYIMDNTSAEDVILANACLYVDLLYPMRGLHNLCELSDNLNMLDILYPGPPHG
;
A
#
# COMPACT_ATOMS: atom_id res chain seq x y z
N MET A 1 -28.46 -74.49 7.65
CA MET A 1 -27.47 -73.68 8.38
C MET A 1 -26.21 -73.72 7.53
N THR A 2 -26.00 -72.66 6.78
CA THR A 2 -24.98 -72.59 5.73
C THR A 2 -24.24 -71.27 5.90
N ASP A 3 -23.03 -71.37 6.44
CA ASP A 3 -22.06 -70.27 6.57
C ASP A 3 -21.57 -69.86 5.19
N SER A 4 -21.72 -68.57 4.86
CA SER A 4 -21.23 -67.98 3.62
C SER A 4 -19.91 -67.24 3.89
N PHE A 5 -18.82 -67.88 3.46
CA PHE A 5 -17.50 -67.31 3.28
C PHE A 5 -17.54 -66.18 2.24
N TYR A 6 -17.13 -64.97 2.61
CA TYR A 6 -16.86 -63.90 1.66
C TYR A 6 -15.52 -64.17 0.94
N THR A 7 -15.59 -64.41 -0.37
CA THR A 7 -14.43 -64.42 -1.26
C THR A 7 -14.35 -63.06 -1.96
N LEU A 8 -13.18 -62.41 -1.87
CA LEU A 8 -12.83 -61.20 -2.61
C LEU A 8 -12.53 -61.56 -4.07
N PRO A 9 -13.15 -60.90 -5.06
CA PRO A 9 -12.64 -60.91 -6.42
C PRO A 9 -11.73 -59.70 -6.66
N THR A 10 -10.46 -60.00 -6.91
CA THR A 10 -9.47 -59.13 -7.52
C THR A 10 -9.87 -58.81 -8.97
N HIS A 11 -10.12 -57.54 -9.28
CA HIS A 11 -10.03 -57.07 -10.67
C HIS A 11 -9.56 -55.60 -10.70
N ASN A 12 -8.27 -55.44 -10.99
CA ASN A 12 -7.65 -54.18 -11.32
C ASN A 12 -7.97 -53.87 -12.79
N SER A 13 -8.78 -52.86 -13.06
CA SER A 13 -9.04 -52.36 -14.43
C SER A 13 -9.54 -50.93 -14.40
N TYR A 14 -8.62 -49.98 -14.24
CA TYR A 14 -8.80 -48.61 -14.72
C TYR A 14 -7.46 -48.14 -15.29
N VAL A 15 -7.08 -48.76 -16.41
CA VAL A 15 -6.07 -48.24 -17.33
C VAL A 15 -6.82 -47.99 -18.64
N GLY A 16 -6.98 -46.72 -19.00
CA GLY A 16 -7.39 -46.33 -20.36
C GLY A 16 -8.79 -45.75 -20.52
N ASP A 17 -9.13 -44.69 -19.79
CA ASP A 17 -10.15 -43.74 -20.23
C ASP A 17 -9.48 -42.44 -20.76
N PRO A 18 -9.65 -42.08 -22.04
CA PRO A 18 -9.07 -40.86 -22.62
C PRO A 18 -9.84 -39.57 -22.24
N SER A 19 -10.77 -39.64 -21.28
CA SER A 19 -11.54 -38.50 -20.77
C SER A 19 -10.84 -37.74 -19.63
N LEU A 20 -9.66 -38.17 -19.19
CA LEU A 20 -8.79 -37.43 -18.26
C LEU A 20 -7.73 -36.60 -19.00
N THR A 21 -8.14 -35.98 -20.10
CA THR A 21 -7.41 -34.82 -20.61
C THR A 21 -7.57 -33.71 -19.58
N ARG A 22 -6.49 -33.46 -18.85
CA ARG A 22 -6.21 -32.28 -18.02
C ARG A 22 -6.85 -31.05 -18.67
N TYR A 23 -8.06 -30.72 -18.22
CA TYR A 23 -8.70 -29.46 -18.54
C TYR A 23 -7.78 -28.40 -17.96
N HIS A 24 -7.20 -27.59 -18.84
CA HIS A 24 -6.38 -26.45 -18.48
C HIS A 24 -7.26 -25.51 -17.64
N SER A 25 -7.11 -25.56 -16.31
CA SER A 25 -7.94 -24.87 -15.31
C SER A 25 -7.63 -23.37 -15.24
N SER A 26 -7.47 -22.70 -16.38
CA SER A 26 -7.13 -21.27 -16.44
C SER A 26 -8.34 -20.36 -16.60
N GLN A 27 -9.56 -20.87 -16.44
CA GLN A 27 -10.76 -20.07 -16.72
C GLN A 27 -11.91 -20.25 -15.73
N LEU A 28 -11.71 -20.98 -14.64
CA LEU A 28 -12.80 -21.23 -13.67
C LEU A 28 -12.36 -21.28 -12.20
N ASP A 29 -11.27 -20.60 -11.83
CA ASP A 29 -11.10 -20.14 -10.45
C ASP A 29 -11.65 -18.71 -10.39
N TYR A 30 -12.98 -18.63 -10.29
CA TYR A 30 -13.54 -17.56 -9.48
C TYR A 30 -13.20 -17.96 -8.05
N ASP A 31 -12.12 -17.39 -7.51
CA ASP A 31 -11.96 -17.36 -6.06
C ASP A 31 -13.29 -16.87 -5.47
N VAL A 32 -13.67 -17.40 -4.32
CA VAL A 32 -14.88 -17.00 -3.57
C VAL A 32 -14.94 -15.47 -3.32
N PHE A 33 -13.82 -14.76 -3.60
CA PHE A 33 -13.60 -13.32 -3.49
C PHE A 33 -13.48 -12.55 -4.83
N GLY A 34 -13.72 -13.18 -5.98
CA GLY A 34 -13.62 -12.55 -7.30
C GLY A 34 -12.21 -12.63 -7.92
N ALA A 35 -12.09 -12.34 -9.23
CA ALA A 35 -10.82 -12.40 -9.94
C ALA A 35 -9.90 -11.23 -9.54
N SER A 36 -8.62 -11.55 -9.27
CA SER A 36 -7.56 -10.56 -9.04
C SER A 36 -7.48 -9.50 -10.15
N VAL A 37 -7.25 -8.24 -9.78
CA VAL A 37 -7.13 -7.11 -10.72
C VAL A 37 -6.05 -7.37 -11.77
N THR A 38 -4.96 -8.06 -11.43
CA THR A 38 -3.89 -8.42 -12.38
C THR A 38 -4.36 -9.32 -13.54
N ARG A 39 -5.50 -10.01 -13.41
CA ARG A 39 -6.09 -10.83 -14.49
C ARG A 39 -6.96 -10.03 -15.47
N ASN A 40 -7.38 -8.82 -15.10
CA ASN A 40 -8.26 -7.98 -15.92
C ASN A 40 -7.48 -7.24 -17.02
N ALA A 41 -8.21 -6.64 -17.97
CA ALA A 41 -7.58 -5.87 -19.04
C ALA A 41 -6.79 -4.67 -18.47
N ILE A 42 -5.69 -4.30 -19.13
CA ILE A 42 -4.83 -3.14 -18.79
C ILE A 42 -5.64 -1.88 -18.41
N PRO A 43 -6.66 -1.44 -19.17
CA PRO A 43 -7.41 -0.24 -18.80
C PRO A 43 -8.14 -0.36 -17.44
N GLU A 44 -8.58 -1.55 -17.06
CA GLU A 44 -9.27 -1.79 -15.79
C GLU A 44 -8.30 -1.79 -14.60
N GLN A 45 -7.11 -2.38 -14.78
CA GLN A 45 -6.03 -2.35 -13.80
C GLN A 45 -5.61 -0.92 -13.46
N MET A 46 -5.41 -0.11 -14.49
CA MET A 46 -5.00 1.28 -14.34
C MET A 46 -6.13 2.15 -13.78
N GLY A 47 -7.38 1.84 -14.13
CA GLY A 47 -8.55 2.47 -13.53
C GLY A 47 -8.67 2.20 -12.03
N PHE A 48 -8.34 0.99 -11.59
CA PHE A 48 -8.27 0.64 -10.17
C PHE A 48 -7.12 1.37 -9.47
N ALA A 49 -5.89 1.20 -9.96
CA ALA A 49 -4.69 1.81 -9.37
C ALA A 49 -4.80 3.34 -9.30
N GLY A 50 -5.31 3.97 -10.37
CA GLY A 50 -5.52 5.41 -10.41
C GLY A 50 -6.55 5.91 -9.39
N LYS A 51 -7.62 5.16 -9.14
CA LYS A 51 -8.59 5.51 -8.08
C LYS A 51 -7.96 5.40 -6.70
N VAL A 52 -7.24 4.33 -6.42
CA VAL A 52 -6.54 4.14 -5.14
C VAL A 52 -5.54 5.28 -4.93
N MET A 53 -4.66 5.54 -5.90
CA MET A 53 -3.64 6.59 -5.79
C MET A 53 -4.24 7.99 -5.67
N LEU A 54 -5.36 8.26 -6.34
CA LEU A 54 -6.05 9.54 -6.23
C LEU A 54 -6.67 9.77 -4.84
N ILE A 55 -7.19 8.71 -4.21
CA ILE A 55 -7.69 8.80 -2.82
C ILE A 55 -6.51 9.02 -1.86
N VAL A 56 -5.41 8.26 -1.98
CA VAL A 56 -4.19 8.45 -1.16
C VAL A 56 -3.63 9.86 -1.30
N LEU A 57 -3.56 10.38 -2.53
CA LEU A 57 -3.14 11.76 -2.80
C LEU A 57 -4.06 12.76 -2.08
N GLY A 58 -5.39 12.55 -2.12
CA GLY A 58 -6.35 13.37 -1.38
C GLY A 58 -6.14 13.31 0.14
N GLN A 59 -5.81 12.14 0.68
CA GLN A 59 -5.49 11.99 2.11
C GLN A 59 -4.22 12.77 2.47
N LEU A 60 -3.17 12.71 1.64
CA LEU A 60 -1.93 13.46 1.84
C LEU A 60 -2.12 14.98 1.75
N VAL A 61 -2.89 15.46 0.78
CA VAL A 61 -3.23 16.89 0.68
C VAL A 61 -4.01 17.33 1.92
N THR A 62 -4.95 16.52 2.38
CA THR A 62 -5.67 16.78 3.64
C THR A 62 -4.71 16.86 4.81
N THR A 63 -3.75 15.94 4.92
CA THR A 63 -2.72 15.97 5.97
C THR A 63 -1.87 17.25 5.91
N LEU A 64 -1.43 17.66 4.72
CA LEU A 64 -0.70 18.92 4.52
C LEU A 64 -1.52 20.14 4.93
N CYS A 65 -2.79 20.22 4.51
CA CYS A 65 -3.68 21.33 4.88
C CYS A 65 -3.89 21.40 6.40
N PHE A 66 -4.14 20.28 7.07
CA PHE A 66 -4.27 20.24 8.53
C PHE A 66 -2.97 20.68 9.20
N THR A 67 -1.81 20.22 8.72
CA THR A 67 -0.49 20.62 9.25
C THR A 67 -0.30 22.14 9.20
N VAL A 68 -0.62 22.77 8.07
CA VAL A 68 -0.53 24.24 7.91
C VAL A 68 -1.51 24.99 8.82
N ILE A 69 -2.75 24.49 8.97
CA ILE A 69 -3.75 25.08 9.86
C ILE A 69 -3.29 25.00 11.32
N LEU A 70 -2.80 23.83 11.75
CA LEU A 70 -2.31 23.61 13.11
C LEU A 70 -1.08 24.45 13.42
N GLN A 71 -0.19 24.65 12.44
CA GLN A 71 0.93 25.58 12.58
C GLN A 71 0.43 27.00 12.93
N TYR A 72 -0.55 27.53 12.19
CA TYR A 72 -1.08 28.87 12.44
C TYR A 72 -1.68 28.99 13.86
N ILE A 73 -2.35 27.92 14.31
CA ILE A 73 -2.92 27.85 15.65
C ILE A 73 -1.82 27.78 16.70
N GLN A 74 -0.85 26.86 16.61
CA GLN A 74 0.21 26.69 17.62
C GLN A 74 1.09 27.94 17.78
N LEU A 75 1.35 28.68 16.70
CA LEU A 75 2.05 29.97 16.76
C LEU A 75 1.33 30.99 17.68
N THR A 76 0.01 30.88 17.81
CA THR A 76 -0.83 31.77 18.62
C THR A 76 -0.88 31.36 20.11
N TRP A 77 -0.59 30.09 20.44
CA TRP A 77 -0.80 29.50 21.78
C TRP A 77 0.50 29.08 22.49
N GLN A 78 1.62 29.79 22.26
CA GLN A 78 2.96 29.51 22.83
C GLN A 78 3.06 29.43 24.38
N GLY A 79 1.97 29.55 25.13
CA GLY A 79 1.95 29.61 26.60
C GLY A 79 1.57 28.33 27.36
N LEU A 80 1.16 27.24 26.70
CA LEU A 80 0.59 26.07 27.41
C LEU A 80 1.53 24.83 27.41
N SER A 81 2.76 24.98 27.93
CA SER A 81 3.83 23.97 27.79
C SER A 81 3.67 22.66 28.60
N VAL A 82 2.66 22.54 29.47
CA VAL A 82 2.52 21.38 30.37
C VAL A 82 1.52 20.34 29.85
N LEU A 83 0.60 20.73 28.94
CA LEU A 83 -0.38 19.80 28.35
C LEU A 83 0.07 19.20 27.01
N THR A 84 1.26 19.57 26.52
CA THR A 84 1.79 19.20 25.19
C THR A 84 1.96 17.69 25.00
N TRP A 85 2.17 16.91 26.06
CA TRP A 85 2.34 15.45 25.96
C TRP A 85 1.03 14.67 25.87
N TRP A 86 -0.08 15.21 26.38
CA TRP A 86 -1.39 14.53 26.34
C TRP A 86 -2.13 14.78 25.02
N ILE A 87 -1.83 15.88 24.35
CA ILE A 87 -2.47 16.31 23.10
C ILE A 87 -2.25 15.31 21.95
N PRO A 88 -1.07 14.68 21.76
CA PRO A 88 -0.88 13.66 20.73
C PRO A 88 -1.40 12.27 21.13
N LEU A 89 -1.49 11.99 22.43
CA LEU A 89 -1.80 10.64 22.95
C LEU A 89 -3.29 10.29 22.76
N ILE A 90 -4.18 11.25 23.01
CA ILE A 90 -5.63 11.10 22.79
C ILE A 90 -5.98 10.76 21.33
N PRO A 91 -5.53 11.54 20.32
CA PRO A 91 -5.87 11.24 18.94
C PRO A 91 -5.13 10.00 18.44
N CYS A 92 -3.92 9.67 18.94
CA CYS A 92 -3.27 8.39 18.66
C CYS A 92 -4.11 7.19 19.13
N GLY A 93 -4.67 7.25 20.34
CA GLY A 93 -5.60 6.23 20.84
C GLY A 93 -6.87 6.12 19.99
N LEU A 94 -7.41 7.26 19.55
CA LEU A 94 -8.58 7.29 18.66
C LEU A 94 -8.28 6.69 17.28
N ALA A 95 -7.10 6.95 16.71
CA ALA A 95 -6.69 6.33 15.44
C ALA A 95 -6.52 4.82 15.58
N ALA A 96 -5.95 4.32 16.68
CA ALA A 96 -5.86 2.88 16.94
C ALA A 96 -7.25 2.23 17.01
N ILE A 97 -8.21 2.87 17.68
CA ILE A 97 -9.61 2.41 17.72
C ILE A 97 -10.22 2.40 16.31
N LEU A 98 -9.96 3.43 15.50
CA LEU A 98 -10.47 3.49 14.13
C LEU A 98 -9.86 2.45 13.20
N ILE A 99 -8.58 2.13 13.37
CA ILE A 99 -7.94 1.04 12.63
C ILE A 99 -8.62 -0.28 13.00
N ILE A 100 -8.77 -0.58 14.29
CA ILE A 100 -9.49 -1.78 14.77
C ILE A 100 -10.92 -1.81 14.22
N TRP A 101 -11.61 -0.67 14.23
CA TRP A 101 -12.96 -0.53 13.71
C TRP A 101 -13.03 -0.72 12.19
N GLN A 102 -12.03 -0.26 11.43
CA GLN A 102 -11.94 -0.46 9.99
C GLN A 102 -11.72 -1.94 9.65
N LEU A 103 -10.84 -2.62 10.40
CA LEU A 103 -10.64 -4.07 10.27
C LEU A 103 -11.92 -4.85 10.60
N TRP A 104 -12.63 -4.43 11.65
CA TRP A 104 -13.93 -5.02 12.02
C TRP A 104 -15.00 -4.78 10.93
N ALA A 105 -15.06 -3.57 10.37
CA ALA A 105 -16.00 -3.21 9.31
C ALA A 105 -15.74 -4.00 8.01
N PHE A 106 -14.49 -4.35 7.75
CA PHE A 106 -14.10 -5.25 6.67
C PHE A 106 -14.61 -6.67 6.90
N TYR A 107 -14.38 -7.23 8.10
CA TYR A 107 -14.83 -8.59 8.44
C TYR A 107 -16.35 -8.77 8.28
N PHE A 108 -17.14 -7.76 8.64
CA PHE A 108 -18.61 -7.81 8.54
C PHE A 108 -19.17 -7.37 7.19
N GLN A 109 -18.32 -7.17 6.19
CA GLN A 109 -18.71 -6.75 4.84
C GLN A 109 -19.72 -5.59 4.82
N LEU A 110 -19.46 -4.51 5.57
CA LEU A 110 -20.37 -3.36 5.63
C LEU A 110 -20.66 -2.76 4.24
N VAL A 111 -21.84 -2.17 4.10
CA VAL A 111 -22.28 -1.45 2.90
C VAL A 111 -21.26 -0.38 2.47
N VAL A 112 -21.07 -0.24 1.15
CA VAL A 112 -20.13 0.72 0.53
C VAL A 112 -20.15 2.14 1.13
N PRO A 113 -21.31 2.81 1.33
CA PRO A 113 -21.33 4.16 1.88
C PRO A 113 -20.76 4.26 3.31
N ALA A 114 -20.95 3.22 4.14
CA ALA A 114 -20.41 3.22 5.50
C ALA A 114 -18.88 3.15 5.48
N ARG A 115 -18.30 2.37 4.57
CA ARG A 115 -16.83 2.27 4.41
C ARG A 115 -16.20 3.60 3.98
N ILE A 116 -16.88 4.37 3.14
CA ILE A 116 -16.42 5.70 2.72
C ILE A 116 -16.42 6.68 3.90
N ILE A 117 -17.49 6.70 4.70
CA ILE A 117 -17.58 7.58 5.88
C ILE A 117 -16.47 7.24 6.88
N LEU A 118 -16.25 5.94 7.14
CA LEU A 118 -15.18 5.50 8.03
C LEU A 118 -13.79 5.89 7.49
N LEU A 119 -13.55 5.72 6.19
CA LEU A 119 -12.29 6.14 5.56
C LEU A 119 -12.07 7.66 5.71
N CYS A 120 -13.11 8.47 5.51
CA CYS A 120 -13.03 9.92 5.65
C CYS A 120 -12.70 10.33 7.10
N LEU A 121 -13.41 9.76 8.09
CA LEU A 121 -13.14 10.01 9.50
C LEU A 121 -11.72 9.60 9.90
N PHE A 122 -11.29 8.42 9.45
CA PHE A 122 -9.93 7.94 9.66
C PHE A 122 -8.89 8.88 9.03
N SER A 123 -9.13 9.36 7.81
CA SER A 123 -8.25 10.30 7.10
C SER A 123 -8.13 11.66 7.81
N CYS A 124 -9.24 12.20 8.31
CA CYS A 124 -9.24 13.45 9.06
C CYS A 124 -8.48 13.33 10.39
N LEU A 125 -8.71 12.23 11.12
CA LEU A 125 -8.08 12.02 12.43
C LEU A 125 -6.59 11.68 12.30
N SER A 126 -6.22 10.85 11.34
CA SER A 126 -4.81 10.61 11.01
C SER A 126 -4.11 11.90 10.56
N SER A 127 -4.74 12.69 9.69
CA SER A 127 -4.22 14.01 9.29
C SER A 127 -3.97 14.94 10.47
N PHE A 128 -4.88 14.96 11.45
CA PHE A 128 -4.71 15.74 12.67
C PHE A 128 -3.52 15.24 13.52
N ILE A 129 -3.40 13.92 13.73
CA ILE A 129 -2.31 13.33 14.53
C ILE A 129 -0.95 13.61 13.88
N VAL A 130 -0.85 13.29 12.59
CA VAL A 130 0.39 13.45 11.84
C VAL A 130 0.76 14.94 11.76
N GLY A 131 -0.22 15.82 11.55
CA GLY A 131 -0.01 17.26 11.57
C GLY A 131 0.50 17.78 12.93
N GLU A 132 -0.10 17.36 14.05
CA GLU A 132 0.37 17.73 15.39
C GLU A 132 1.80 17.22 15.65
N ILE A 133 2.13 15.99 15.24
CA ILE A 133 3.48 15.43 15.39
C ILE A 133 4.49 16.26 14.58
N VAL A 134 4.17 16.58 13.32
CA VAL A 134 5.06 17.38 12.46
C VAL A 134 5.28 18.77 13.04
N VAL A 135 4.21 19.48 13.44
CA VAL A 135 4.31 20.82 14.00
C VAL A 135 5.10 20.83 15.32
N THR A 136 4.93 19.80 16.17
CA THR A 136 5.58 19.74 17.49
C THR A 136 7.04 19.30 17.43
N PHE A 137 7.39 18.34 16.58
CA PHE A 137 8.71 17.70 16.60
C PHE A 137 9.62 18.10 15.42
N CYS A 138 9.08 18.28 14.23
CA CYS A 138 9.87 18.41 13.00
C CYS A 138 9.20 19.38 12.02
N TYR A 139 9.17 20.66 12.38
CA TYR A 139 8.41 21.68 11.66
C TYR A 139 8.85 21.85 10.19
N ASP A 140 10.04 22.40 9.96
CA ASP A 140 10.51 22.71 8.59
C ASP A 140 10.81 21.43 7.79
N GLU A 141 11.53 20.49 8.41
CA GLU A 141 11.91 19.22 7.78
C GLU A 141 10.71 18.32 7.49
N GLY A 142 9.69 18.32 8.36
CA GLY A 142 8.50 17.48 8.19
C GLY A 142 7.60 17.99 7.06
N VAL A 143 7.41 19.30 6.94
CA VAL A 143 6.65 19.89 5.83
C VAL A 143 7.38 19.67 4.50
N LEU A 144 8.71 19.82 4.48
CA LEU A 144 9.55 19.50 3.32
C LEU A 144 9.37 18.03 2.88
N LEU A 145 9.51 17.10 3.82
CA LEU A 145 9.40 15.66 3.56
C LEU A 145 8.01 15.29 3.02
N MET A 146 6.93 15.82 3.61
CA MET A 146 5.57 15.58 3.12
C MET A 146 5.35 16.08 1.69
N ASN A 147 5.92 17.24 1.34
CA ASN A 147 5.84 17.77 -0.02
C ASN A 147 6.59 16.88 -1.02
N LEU A 148 7.77 16.35 -0.65
CA LEU A 148 8.53 15.42 -1.49
C LEU A 148 7.78 14.11 -1.72
N ILE A 149 7.24 13.51 -0.66
CA ILE A 149 6.42 12.29 -0.75
C ILE A 149 5.18 12.53 -1.62
N GLY A 150 4.50 13.67 -1.40
CA GLY A 150 3.35 14.09 -2.20
C GLY A 150 3.68 14.23 -3.68
N SER A 151 4.85 14.77 -4.01
CA SER A 151 5.30 14.91 -5.41
C SER A 151 5.55 13.55 -6.09
N GLY A 152 6.11 12.57 -5.36
CA GLY A 152 6.30 11.21 -5.87
C GLY A 152 4.98 10.48 -6.11
N ILE A 153 4.03 10.58 -5.15
CA ILE A 153 2.71 9.97 -5.28
C ILE A 153 1.88 10.66 -6.37
N LEU A 154 2.00 11.98 -6.52
CA LEU A 154 1.39 12.71 -7.63
C LEU A 154 1.92 12.20 -8.98
N ALA A 155 3.23 11.95 -9.10
CA ALA A 155 3.82 11.38 -10.31
C ALA A 155 3.27 9.97 -10.59
N PHE A 156 3.16 9.10 -9.59
CA PHE A 156 2.52 7.80 -9.76
C PHE A 156 1.05 7.94 -10.17
N CYS A 157 0.30 8.87 -9.57
CA CYS A 157 -1.07 9.16 -9.97
C CYS A 157 -1.14 9.59 -11.44
N CYS A 158 -0.29 10.52 -11.89
CA CYS A 158 -0.21 10.93 -13.29
C CYS A 158 0.15 9.77 -14.23
N TYR A 159 1.03 8.86 -13.80
CA TYR A 159 1.36 7.67 -14.55
C TYR A 159 0.16 6.71 -14.69
N THR A 160 -0.60 6.50 -13.62
CA THR A 160 -1.80 5.63 -13.65
C THR A 160 -2.92 6.15 -14.55
N LEU A 161 -2.98 7.46 -14.83
CA LEU A 161 -3.96 8.04 -15.77
C LEU A 161 -3.69 7.64 -17.24
N GLN A 162 -2.51 7.10 -17.55
CA GLN A 162 -2.17 6.70 -18.91
C GLN A 162 -2.65 5.29 -19.23
N HIS A 163 -3.87 5.06 -19.74
CA HIS A 163 -4.42 3.71 -20.05
C HIS A 163 -3.64 2.81 -21.04
N LYS A 164 -2.43 3.18 -21.47
CA LYS A 164 -1.67 2.53 -22.55
C LYS A 164 -0.54 1.62 -22.07
N PHE A 165 0.03 1.86 -20.89
CA PHE A 165 1.19 1.12 -20.40
C PHE A 165 0.81 0.20 -19.25
N LYS A 166 1.32 -1.03 -19.25
CA LYS A 166 1.10 -1.94 -18.13
C LYS A 166 1.70 -1.34 -16.86
N PHE A 167 0.95 -1.41 -15.76
CA PHE A 167 1.43 -1.06 -14.43
C PHE A 167 2.27 -2.22 -13.88
N SER A 168 3.38 -2.51 -14.55
CA SER A 168 4.30 -3.60 -14.22
C SER A 168 5.71 -3.21 -14.64
N GLY A 169 6.68 -3.50 -13.78
CA GLY A 169 8.09 -3.23 -14.01
C GLY A 169 8.62 -1.97 -13.31
N PRO A 170 9.87 -1.56 -13.62
CA PRO A 170 10.56 -0.46 -12.92
C PRO A 170 10.20 0.93 -13.46
N THR A 171 9.47 1.03 -14.58
CA THR A 171 9.13 2.32 -15.22
C THR A 171 8.41 3.30 -14.29
N PRO A 172 7.39 2.90 -13.50
CA PRO A 172 6.71 3.83 -12.60
C PRO A 172 7.66 4.36 -11.54
N TRP A 173 8.56 3.50 -11.04
CA TRP A 173 9.56 3.85 -10.03
C TRP A 173 10.48 4.98 -10.49
N PHE A 174 11.05 4.86 -11.70
CA PHE A 174 11.89 5.92 -12.27
C PHE A 174 11.13 7.24 -12.44
N PHE A 175 9.85 7.18 -12.81
CA PHE A 175 9.03 8.38 -12.95
C PHE A 175 8.79 9.08 -11.60
N GLY A 176 8.52 8.32 -10.55
CA GLY A 176 8.39 8.85 -9.19
C GLY A 176 9.69 9.45 -8.67
N MET A 177 10.82 8.75 -8.82
CA MET A 177 12.13 9.24 -8.38
C MET A 177 12.54 10.51 -9.13
N ALA A 178 12.28 10.59 -10.44
CA ALA A 178 12.51 11.80 -11.21
C ALA A 178 11.68 12.99 -10.71
N ALA A 179 10.42 12.77 -10.33
CA ALA A 179 9.56 13.80 -9.77
C ALA A 179 10.04 14.32 -8.41
N ILE A 180 10.52 13.43 -7.53
CA ILE A 180 11.11 13.80 -6.24
C ILE A 180 12.39 14.63 -6.44
N CYS A 181 13.27 14.23 -7.36
CA CYS A 181 14.49 15.00 -7.67
C CYS A 181 14.18 16.37 -8.28
N LEU A 182 13.13 16.46 -9.11
CA LEU A 182 12.73 17.72 -9.72
C LEU A 182 12.08 18.66 -8.69
N SER A 183 11.21 18.13 -7.82
CA SER A 183 10.56 18.90 -6.76
C SER A 183 11.56 19.33 -5.67
N SER A 184 12.55 18.50 -5.34
CA SER A 184 13.57 18.84 -4.36
C SER A 184 14.42 20.03 -4.80
N SER A 185 14.75 20.12 -6.08
CA SER A 185 15.48 21.27 -6.64
C SER A 185 14.70 22.59 -6.47
N GLY A 186 13.37 22.54 -6.62
CA GLY A 186 12.49 23.67 -6.34
C GLY A 186 12.41 24.00 -4.86
N LEU A 187 12.12 23.00 -4.02
CA LEU A 187 11.97 23.17 -2.58
C LEU A 187 13.25 23.68 -1.90
N ARG A 188 14.43 23.28 -2.40
CA ARG A 188 15.71 23.80 -1.92
C ARG A 188 15.78 25.33 -1.96
N LEU A 189 15.27 25.94 -3.03
CA LEU A 189 15.26 27.41 -3.18
C LEU A 189 14.24 28.09 -2.25
N TRP A 190 13.16 27.40 -1.90
CA TRP A 190 12.10 27.95 -1.03
C TRP A 190 12.48 27.91 0.45
N PHE A 191 13.20 26.86 0.87
CA PHE A 191 13.61 26.66 2.25
C PHE A 191 15.06 27.09 2.54
N ASP A 192 15.77 27.63 1.54
CA ASP A 192 17.18 28.07 1.63
C ASP A 192 18.13 27.02 2.25
N LEU A 193 17.95 25.77 1.83
CA LEU A 193 18.65 24.59 2.39
C LEU A 193 19.97 24.30 1.67
N ASP A 194 20.94 23.79 2.43
CA ASP A 194 22.20 23.30 1.88
C ASP A 194 22.00 22.02 1.05
N ALA A 195 22.92 21.80 0.10
CA ALA A 195 22.84 20.64 -0.81
C ALA A 195 22.95 19.29 -0.07
N LEU A 196 23.62 19.26 1.08
CA LEU A 196 23.77 18.06 1.90
C LEU A 196 22.56 17.83 2.81
N GLU A 197 21.94 18.90 3.29
CA GLU A 197 20.78 18.82 4.18
C GLU A 197 19.57 18.23 3.45
N ILE A 198 19.35 18.63 2.19
CA ILE A 198 18.24 18.12 1.38
C ILE A 198 18.42 16.65 0.94
N LEU A 199 19.63 16.10 1.03
CA LEU A 199 19.88 14.71 0.60
C LEU A 199 19.17 13.69 1.50
N ALA A 200 19.11 13.96 2.80
CA ALA A 200 18.41 13.11 3.77
C ALA A 200 16.88 13.02 3.49
N PRO A 201 16.13 14.11 3.34
CA PRO A 201 14.70 14.05 3.04
C PRO A 201 14.42 13.52 1.63
N ILE A 202 15.30 13.74 0.64
CA ILE A 202 15.18 13.08 -0.68
C ILE A 202 15.30 11.57 -0.54
N GLY A 203 16.30 11.08 0.20
CA GLY A 203 16.50 9.65 0.43
C GLY A 203 15.31 9.01 1.15
N LEU A 204 14.81 9.66 2.21
CA LEU A 204 13.67 9.18 2.98
C LEU A 204 12.37 9.19 2.15
N ALA A 205 12.11 10.27 1.40
CA ALA A 205 10.95 10.36 0.51
C ALA A 205 11.01 9.30 -0.61
N GLY A 206 12.17 9.11 -1.24
CA GLY A 206 12.37 8.10 -2.27
C GLY A 206 12.16 6.68 -1.75
N LEU A 207 12.63 6.40 -0.54
CA LEU A 207 12.40 5.14 0.16
C LEU A 207 10.88 4.94 0.37
N ILE A 208 10.18 5.88 0.99
CA ILE A 208 8.74 5.79 1.26
C ILE A 208 7.95 5.60 -0.05
N CYS A 209 8.25 6.37 -1.11
CA CYS A 209 7.60 6.20 -2.41
C CYS A 209 7.86 4.82 -3.02
N THR A 210 9.05 4.25 -2.83
CA THR A 210 9.36 2.89 -3.28
C THR A 210 8.51 1.86 -2.55
N TYR A 211 8.37 1.98 -1.22
CA TYR A 211 7.49 1.11 -0.43
C TYR A 211 6.04 1.19 -0.89
N VAL A 212 5.52 2.40 -1.09
CA VAL A 212 4.13 2.62 -1.57
C VAL A 212 3.90 1.96 -2.92
N LEU A 213 4.86 2.06 -3.84
CA LEU A 213 4.75 1.45 -5.16
C LEU A 213 4.75 -0.07 -5.08
N LEU A 214 5.61 -0.66 -4.25
CA LEU A 214 5.68 -2.11 -4.05
C LEU A 214 4.42 -2.66 -3.40
N ASP A 215 3.91 -1.97 -2.38
CA ASP A 215 2.68 -2.38 -1.70
C ASP A 215 1.47 -2.28 -2.65
N LEU A 216 1.43 -1.25 -3.50
CA LEU A 216 0.41 -1.16 -4.54
C LEU A 216 0.48 -2.33 -5.53
N TYR A 217 1.67 -2.78 -5.94
CA TYR A 217 1.80 -3.98 -6.78
C TYR A 217 1.23 -5.23 -6.10
N TYR A 218 1.51 -5.41 -4.81
CA TYR A 218 0.99 -6.53 -4.04
C TYR A 218 -0.53 -6.44 -3.84
N ILE A 219 -1.06 -5.25 -3.59
CA ILE A 219 -2.50 -5.01 -3.44
C ILE A 219 -3.24 -5.29 -4.75
N MET A 220 -2.69 -4.86 -5.89
CA MET A 220 -3.28 -5.15 -7.20
C MET A 220 -3.35 -6.65 -7.50
N ASP A 221 -2.41 -7.44 -6.97
CA ASP A 221 -2.42 -8.89 -7.17
C ASP A 221 -3.40 -9.63 -6.27
N ASN A 222 -3.66 -9.09 -5.07
CA ASN A 222 -4.44 -9.79 -4.04
C ASN A 222 -5.86 -9.23 -3.82
N THR A 223 -6.24 -8.16 -4.51
CA THR A 223 -7.53 -7.48 -4.31
C THR A 223 -8.38 -7.50 -5.58
N SER A 224 -9.70 -7.62 -5.42
CA SER A 224 -10.68 -7.47 -6.50
C SER A 224 -10.88 -5.99 -6.86
N ALA A 225 -11.26 -5.71 -8.11
CA ALA A 225 -11.48 -4.35 -8.61
C ALA A 225 -12.61 -3.60 -7.87
N GLU A 226 -13.48 -4.34 -7.18
CA GLU A 226 -14.62 -3.82 -6.43
C GLU A 226 -14.21 -3.25 -5.04
N ASP A 227 -13.03 -3.63 -4.53
CA ASP A 227 -12.57 -3.33 -3.16
C ASP A 227 -11.57 -2.15 -3.10
N VAL A 228 -11.81 -1.10 -3.90
CA VAL A 228 -10.94 0.10 -3.96
C VAL A 228 -10.76 0.78 -2.59
N ILE A 229 -11.81 0.86 -1.78
CA ILE A 229 -11.78 1.54 -0.47
C ILE A 229 -10.87 0.78 0.51
N LEU A 230 -10.89 -0.55 0.44
CA LEU A 230 -10.08 -1.40 1.29
C LEU A 230 -8.61 -1.30 0.89
N ALA A 231 -8.32 -1.44 -0.41
CA ALA A 231 -6.99 -1.26 -0.97
C ALA A 231 -6.39 0.08 -0.55
N ASN A 232 -7.17 1.16 -0.63
CA ASN A 232 -6.74 2.47 -0.17
C ASN A 232 -6.45 2.52 1.34
N ALA A 233 -7.33 1.95 2.18
CA ALA A 233 -7.13 1.96 3.62
C ALA A 233 -5.85 1.21 4.02
N CYS A 234 -5.58 0.06 3.41
CA CYS A 234 -4.33 -0.68 3.63
C CYS A 234 -3.12 0.14 3.20
N LEU A 235 -3.12 0.67 1.97
CA LEU A 235 -2.01 1.45 1.44
C LEU A 235 -1.73 2.70 2.29
N TYR A 236 -2.77 3.40 2.76
CA TYR A 236 -2.58 4.58 3.61
C TYR A 236 -2.05 4.22 5.01
N VAL A 237 -2.49 3.11 5.59
CA VAL A 237 -1.91 2.62 6.86
C VAL A 237 -0.45 2.24 6.66
N ASP A 238 -0.10 1.58 5.56
CA ASP A 238 1.30 1.24 5.24
C ASP A 238 2.16 2.48 4.91
N LEU A 239 1.57 3.53 4.37
CA LEU A 239 2.24 4.84 4.20
C LEU A 239 2.61 5.47 5.54
N LEU A 240 1.73 5.36 6.55
CA LEU A 240 1.99 5.86 7.90
C LEU A 240 2.92 4.92 8.69
N TYR A 241 2.73 3.62 8.52
CA TYR A 241 3.45 2.59 9.24
C TYR A 241 3.66 1.37 8.34
N PRO A 242 4.84 1.24 7.69
CA PRO A 242 5.07 0.32 6.58
C PRO A 242 5.30 -1.14 7.02
N MET A 243 4.51 -1.67 7.97
CA MET A 243 4.70 -3.04 8.46
C MET A 243 4.33 -4.11 7.45
N ARG A 244 3.20 -3.95 6.75
CA ARG A 244 2.78 -4.96 5.77
C ARG A 244 3.69 -4.91 4.55
N GLY A 245 4.04 -3.69 4.12
CA GLY A 245 5.04 -3.47 3.07
C GLY A 245 6.39 -4.11 3.40
N LEU A 246 6.87 -3.96 4.64
CA LEU A 246 8.09 -4.63 5.12
C LEU A 246 7.96 -6.15 5.13
N HIS A 247 6.83 -6.69 5.58
CA HIS A 247 6.58 -8.14 5.58
C HIS A 247 6.61 -8.71 4.16
N ASN A 248 5.92 -8.06 3.21
CA ASN A 248 5.92 -8.46 1.80
C ASN A 248 7.32 -8.39 1.18
N LEU A 249 8.13 -7.39 1.59
CA LEU A 249 9.53 -7.30 1.17
C LEU A 249 10.41 -8.40 1.74
N CYS A 250 10.19 -8.80 3.00
CA CYS A 250 10.86 -9.96 3.58
C CYS A 250 10.51 -11.25 2.82
N GLU A 251 9.23 -11.45 2.49
CA GLU A 251 8.80 -12.60 1.69
C GLU A 251 9.45 -12.61 0.29
N LEU A 252 9.58 -11.45 -0.35
CA LEU A 252 10.26 -11.33 -1.63
C LEU A 252 11.77 -11.63 -1.50
N SER A 253 12.40 -11.16 -0.42
CA SER A 253 13.82 -11.43 -0.13
C SER A 253 14.07 -12.91 0.16
N ASP A 254 13.16 -13.58 0.87
CA ASP A 254 13.27 -15.02 1.18
C ASP A 254 13.13 -15.87 -0.09
N ASN A 255 12.21 -15.49 -0.99
CA ASN A 255 12.07 -16.14 -2.29
C ASN A 255 13.31 -15.96 -3.19
N LEU A 256 13.98 -14.80 -3.12
CA LEU A 256 15.25 -14.57 -3.83
C LEU A 256 16.40 -15.41 -3.23
N ASN A 257 16.49 -15.51 -1.90
CA ASN A 257 17.48 -16.35 -1.22
C ASN A 257 17.30 -17.85 -1.52
N MET A 258 16.07 -18.33 -1.73
CA MET A 258 15.79 -19.70 -2.16
C MET A 258 16.34 -19.99 -3.58
N LEU A 259 16.38 -18.97 -4.46
CA LEU A 259 16.89 -19.09 -5.82
C LEU A 259 18.42 -19.24 -5.86
N ASP A 260 19.15 -18.59 -4.94
CA ASP A 260 20.60 -18.74 -4.78
C ASP A 260 21.00 -20.11 -4.21
N ILE A 261 20.12 -20.75 -3.42
CA ILE A 261 20.35 -22.11 -2.88
C ILE A 261 20.15 -23.22 -3.92
N LEU A 262 19.43 -22.95 -5.01
CA LEU A 262 19.16 -23.92 -6.08
C LEU A 262 20.13 -23.83 -7.27
N TYR A 263 21.13 -22.94 -7.24
CA TYR A 263 22.20 -22.88 -8.23
C TYR A 263 23.58 -23.16 -7.63
N PRO A 264 23.89 -24.40 -7.20
CA PRO A 264 25.28 -24.83 -7.13
C PRO A 264 25.78 -24.93 -8.58
N GLY A 265 26.50 -23.91 -9.04
CA GLY A 265 27.24 -23.98 -10.29
C GLY A 265 28.10 -25.25 -10.33
N PRO A 266 28.32 -25.84 -11.51
CA PRO A 266 28.87 -27.19 -11.63
C PRO A 266 30.27 -27.24 -11.01
N PRO A 267 30.59 -28.21 -10.14
CA PRO A 267 31.96 -28.43 -9.74
C PRO A 267 32.75 -28.92 -10.95
N HIS A 268 33.67 -28.08 -11.40
CA HIS A 268 34.76 -28.43 -12.30
C HIS A 268 35.48 -29.69 -11.79
N GLY A 269 35.63 -30.68 -12.68
CA GLY A 269 36.36 -31.93 -12.48
C GLY A 269 36.15 -32.87 -13.65
#